data_AF-A0A3N5XQQ4-F1
#
_entry.id   AF-A0A3N5XQQ4-F1
#
_cell.length_a   1.000
_cell.length_b   1.000
_cell.length_c   1.000
_cell.angle_alpha   90.00
_cell.angle_beta   90.00
_cell.angle_gamma   90.00
#
_symmetry.space_group_name_H-M   'P 1'
#
loop_
_entity.id
_entity.type
_entity.pdbx_description
1 polymer ?
#
loop_
_entity_poly.entity_id
_entity_poly.type
_entity_poly.pdbx_seq_one_letter_code
_entity_poly.pdbx_strand_id
1 'polypeptide(L)'
;MTSEKARREQLRTQRRLQEWATKNLEGLEASHMFSLLWSPSCANIAKQPEVALRLAAALLLDKPITILAPIGSELPKRLLAVAAGVEYYTPGDMDSMKRAMIRVLAPFAPVRQ
;
A
#
# COMPACT_ATOMS: atom_id res chain seq x y z
N MET A 1 32.88 5.45 -20.67
CA MET A 1 32.36 6.65 -19.96
C MET A 1 30.95 6.45 -19.36
N THR A 2 30.61 5.24 -18.86
CA THR A 2 29.25 4.88 -18.40
C THR A 2 29.10 4.79 -16.87
N SER A 3 30.21 4.62 -16.13
CA SER A 3 30.22 4.39 -14.68
C SER A 3 29.78 5.61 -13.84
N GLU A 4 30.19 6.82 -14.23
CA GLU A 4 29.93 8.02 -13.42
C GLU A 4 28.48 8.52 -13.50
N LYS A 5 27.84 8.36 -14.67
CA LYS A 5 26.39 8.64 -14.83
C LYS A 5 25.55 7.68 -13.99
N ALA A 6 25.85 6.38 -14.04
CA ALA A 6 25.14 5.36 -13.25
C ALA A 6 25.26 5.61 -11.74
N ARG A 7 26.46 5.98 -11.26
CA ARG A 7 26.67 6.32 -9.85
C ARG A 7 25.91 7.58 -9.41
N ARG A 8 25.87 8.62 -10.24
CA ARG A 8 25.10 9.86 -9.95
C ARG A 8 23.60 9.58 -9.94
N GLU A 9 23.11 8.74 -10.83
CA GLU A 9 21.71 8.32 -10.89
C GLU A 9 21.31 7.47 -9.67
N GLN A 10 22.17 6.54 -9.26
CA GLN A 10 21.97 5.75 -8.04
C GLN A 10 21.88 6.62 -6.78
N LEU A 11 22.78 7.59 -6.61
CA LEU A 11 22.75 8.51 -5.47
C LEU A 11 21.50 9.40 -5.46
N ARG A 12 21.02 9.84 -6.63
CA ARG A 12 19.76 10.60 -6.76
C ARG A 12 18.56 9.74 -6.38
N THR A 13 18.50 8.49 -6.84
CA THR A 13 17.45 7.54 -6.48
C THR A 13 17.47 7.24 -4.99
N GLN A 14 18.64 7.05 -4.39
CA GLN A 14 18.78 6.81 -2.96
C GLN A 14 18.29 8.00 -2.12
N ARG A 15 18.65 9.24 -2.47
CA ARG A 15 18.14 10.43 -1.78
C ARG A 15 16.63 10.56 -1.92
N ARG A 16 16.08 10.36 -3.13
CA ARG A 16 14.63 10.35 -3.35
C ARG A 16 13.93 9.32 -2.49
N LEU A 17 14.46 8.09 -2.42
CA LEU A 17 13.90 7.03 -1.59
C LEU A 17 13.97 7.38 -0.10
N GLN A 18 15.06 7.99 0.36
CA GLN A 18 15.21 8.39 1.76
C GLN A 18 14.24 9.52 2.14
N GLU A 19 14.17 10.58 1.35
CA GLU A 19 13.22 11.69 1.56
C GLU A 19 11.76 11.21 1.51
N TRP A 20 11.48 10.31 0.56
CA TRP A 20 10.17 9.69 0.44
C TRP A 20 9.87 8.78 1.65
N ALA A 21 10.84 7.98 2.11
CA ALA A 21 10.67 7.09 3.25
C ALA A 21 10.34 7.89 4.52
N THR A 22 11.11 8.94 4.83
CA THR A 22 10.87 9.78 6.02
C THR A 22 9.44 10.31 6.05
N LYS A 23 8.99 10.96 4.97
CA LYS A 23 7.64 11.57 4.92
C LYS A 23 6.50 10.55 5.02
N ASN A 24 6.69 9.36 4.45
CA ASN A 24 5.63 8.35 4.41
C ASN A 24 5.61 7.48 5.66
N LEU A 25 6.76 7.28 6.32
CA LEU A 25 6.85 6.57 7.58
C LEU A 25 6.20 7.38 8.71
N GLU A 26 6.43 8.69 8.78
CA GLU A 26 5.77 9.58 9.76
C GLU A 26 4.24 9.48 9.69
N GLY A 27 3.67 9.52 8.47
CA GLY A 27 2.23 9.36 8.28
C GLY A 27 1.73 7.95 8.65
N LEU A 28 2.54 6.92 8.42
CA LEU A 28 2.19 5.54 8.75
C LEU A 28 2.27 5.27 10.25
N GLU A 29 3.25 5.81 10.95
CA GLU A 29 3.40 5.69 12.41
C GLU A 29 2.19 6.26 13.15
N ALA A 30 1.74 7.45 12.75
CA ALA A 30 0.56 8.12 13.30
C ALA A 30 -0.77 7.47 12.88
N SER A 31 -0.78 6.65 11.83
CA SER A 31 -1.99 5.97 11.36
C SER A 31 -2.36 4.77 12.23
N HIS A 32 -3.65 4.42 12.30
CA HIS A 32 -4.08 3.20 13.01
C HIS A 32 -4.07 1.95 12.13
N MET A 33 -3.96 2.11 10.82
CA MET A 33 -4.00 1.02 9.84
C MET A 33 -3.33 1.44 8.54
N PHE A 34 -2.98 0.45 7.72
CA PHE A 34 -2.53 0.65 6.35
C PHE A 34 -3.59 0.14 5.36
N SER A 35 -4.06 1.00 4.45
CA SER A 35 -4.98 0.59 3.39
C SER A 35 -4.32 0.65 2.03
N LEU A 36 -4.34 -0.48 1.32
CA LEU A 36 -3.79 -0.64 -0.01
C LEU A 36 -4.91 -0.64 -1.05
N LEU A 37 -4.92 0.37 -1.91
CA LEU A 37 -5.71 0.33 -3.13
C LEU A 37 -4.97 -0.52 -4.18
N TRP A 38 -5.44 -1.74 -4.39
CA TRP A 38 -4.89 -2.64 -5.39
C TRP A 38 -5.29 -2.20 -6.79
N SER A 39 -4.32 -2.22 -7.70
CA SER A 39 -4.57 -2.10 -9.12
C SER A 39 -3.76 -3.16 -9.88
N PRO A 40 -4.16 -3.52 -11.11
CA PRO A 40 -3.40 -4.49 -11.91
C PRO A 40 -1.94 -4.08 -12.13
N SER A 41 -1.62 -2.78 -12.12
CA SER A 41 -0.23 -2.31 -12.21
C SER A 41 0.58 -2.63 -10.94
N CYS A 42 -0.07 -2.84 -9.80
CA CYS A 42 0.54 -3.29 -8.55
C CYS A 42 0.85 -4.79 -8.53
N ALA A 43 0.37 -5.58 -9.50
CA ALA A 43 0.68 -7.01 -9.61
C ALA A 43 2.19 -7.27 -9.69
N ASN A 44 2.95 -6.29 -10.19
CA ASN A 44 4.40 -6.30 -10.12
C ASN A 44 4.90 -5.34 -9.02
N ILE A 45 4.69 -5.71 -7.75
CA ILE A 45 5.21 -4.96 -6.58
C ILE A 45 6.71 -4.70 -6.71
N ALA A 46 7.48 -5.60 -7.36
CA ALA A 46 8.91 -5.41 -7.59
C ALA A 46 9.22 -4.19 -8.48
N LYS A 47 8.28 -3.75 -9.33
CA LYS A 47 8.36 -2.51 -10.11
C LYS A 47 7.84 -1.28 -9.35
N GLN A 48 7.29 -1.46 -8.15
CA GLN A 48 6.78 -0.40 -7.28
C GLN A 48 7.43 -0.51 -5.89
N PRO A 49 8.75 -0.24 -5.77
CA PRO A 49 9.49 -0.41 -4.51
C PRO A 49 8.87 0.40 -3.36
N GLU A 50 8.27 1.55 -3.68
CA GLU A 50 7.49 2.37 -2.75
C GLU A 50 6.35 1.62 -2.07
N VAL A 51 5.53 0.87 -2.83
CA VAL A 51 4.41 0.09 -2.26
C VAL A 51 4.96 -1.03 -1.36
N ALA A 52 6.02 -1.71 -1.81
CA ALA A 52 6.68 -2.75 -1.03
C ALA A 52 7.22 -2.22 0.30
N LEU A 53 7.86 -1.03 0.28
CA LEU A 53 8.40 -0.38 1.47
C LEU A 53 7.30 0.02 2.46
N ARG A 54 6.20 0.60 2.00
CA ARG A 54 5.06 0.93 2.87
C ARG A 54 4.43 -0.31 3.49
N LEU A 55 4.26 -1.38 2.71
CA LEU A 55 3.74 -2.64 3.22
C LEU A 55 4.67 -3.25 4.27
N ALA A 56 5.98 -3.26 4.02
CA ALA A 56 6.97 -3.75 4.98
C ALA A 56 6.97 -2.92 6.27
N ALA A 57 6.89 -1.59 6.17
CA ALA A 57 6.79 -0.73 7.34
C ALA A 57 5.50 -0.95 8.13
N ALA A 58 4.37 -1.16 7.44
CA ALA A 58 3.09 -1.44 8.09
C ALA A 58 3.15 -2.75 8.90
N LEU A 59 3.80 -3.79 8.33
CA LEU A 59 4.05 -5.05 9.02
C LEU A 59 4.95 -4.88 10.26
N LEU A 60 6.02 -4.09 10.14
CA LEU A 60 6.94 -3.84 11.26
C LEU A 60 6.29 -3.07 12.41
N LEU A 61 5.35 -2.17 12.08
CA LEU A 61 4.60 -1.37 13.04
C LEU A 61 3.32 -2.05 13.54
N ASP A 62 3.14 -3.34 13.22
CA ASP A 62 1.95 -4.15 13.56
C ASP A 62 0.63 -3.46 13.18
N LYS A 63 0.63 -2.73 12.07
CA LYS A 63 -0.56 -2.03 11.58
C LYS A 63 -1.47 -3.03 10.85
N PRO A 64 -2.78 -3.05 11.11
CA PRO A 64 -3.73 -3.80 10.30
C PRO A 64 -3.63 -3.39 8.82
N ILE A 65 -3.50 -4.38 7.94
CA ILE A 65 -3.39 -4.16 6.48
C ILE A 65 -4.74 -4.48 5.84
N THR A 66 -5.36 -3.50 5.21
CA THR A 66 -6.59 -3.68 4.44
C THR A 66 -6.32 -3.52 2.96
N ILE A 67 -7.08 -4.24 2.12
CA ILE A 67 -6.93 -4.21 0.67
C ILE A 67 -8.27 -3.90 0.02
N LEU A 68 -8.29 -2.90 -0.85
CA LEU A 68 -9.37 -2.65 -1.79
C LEU A 68 -8.95 -3.09 -3.17
N ALA A 69 -9.68 -4.03 -3.78
CA ALA A 69 -9.34 -4.57 -5.09
C ALA A 69 -10.51 -4.50 -6.07
N PRO A 70 -10.27 -4.30 -7.37
CA PRO A 70 -11.32 -4.45 -8.37
C PRO A 70 -11.76 -5.92 -8.45
N ILE A 71 -13.06 -6.15 -8.64
CA ILE A 71 -13.63 -7.50 -8.83
C ILE A 71 -12.88 -8.21 -9.97
N GLY A 72 -12.54 -9.49 -9.76
CA GLY A 72 -11.75 -10.28 -10.70
C GLY A 72 -10.24 -10.10 -10.60
N SER A 73 -9.75 -9.26 -9.69
CA SER A 73 -8.30 -9.13 -9.45
C SER A 73 -7.72 -10.37 -8.78
N GLU A 74 -6.60 -10.85 -9.32
CA GLU A 74 -5.78 -11.85 -8.66
C GLU A 74 -4.82 -11.19 -7.68
N LEU A 75 -5.04 -11.45 -6.38
CA LEU A 75 -4.16 -10.98 -5.31
C LEU A 75 -3.09 -12.03 -5.00
N PRO A 76 -1.82 -11.65 -4.83
CA PRO A 76 -0.78 -12.58 -4.43
C PRO A 76 -1.11 -13.28 -3.11
N LYS A 77 -0.95 -14.61 -3.04
CA LYS A 77 -1.24 -15.40 -1.82
C LYS A 77 -0.54 -14.86 -0.56
N ARG A 78 0.71 -14.39 -0.70
CA ARG A 78 1.47 -13.80 0.41
C ARG A 78 0.87 -12.49 0.90
N LEU A 79 0.30 -11.69 0.01
CA LEU A 79 -0.37 -10.45 0.36
C LEU A 79 -1.71 -10.74 1.07
N LEU A 80 -2.46 -11.73 0.59
CA LEU A 80 -3.68 -12.20 1.26
C LEU A 80 -3.41 -12.72 2.67
N ALA A 81 -2.29 -13.42 2.88
CA ALA A 81 -1.93 -13.98 4.18
C ALA A 81 -1.65 -12.93 5.26
N VAL A 82 -1.31 -11.69 4.88
CA VAL A 82 -1.06 -10.58 5.81
C VAL A 82 -2.18 -9.56 5.87
N ALA A 83 -3.21 -9.71 5.04
CA ALA A 83 -4.33 -8.79 5.01
C ALA A 83 -5.31 -9.08 6.17
N ALA A 84 -5.59 -8.06 6.97
CA ALA A 84 -6.66 -8.07 7.97
C ALA A 84 -8.06 -8.04 7.32
N GLY A 85 -8.17 -7.52 6.10
CA GLY A 85 -9.42 -7.48 5.35
C GLY A 85 -9.21 -7.20 3.87
N VAL A 86 -10.03 -7.81 3.02
CA VAL A 86 -10.03 -7.61 1.58
C VAL A 86 -11.44 -7.33 1.12
N GLU A 87 -11.63 -6.21 0.44
CA GLU A 87 -12.92 -5.79 -0.10
C GLU A 87 -12.82 -5.52 -1.59
N TYR A 88 -13.87 -5.92 -2.32
CA TYR A 88 -13.90 -5.80 -3.76
C TYR A 88 -14.87 -4.70 -4.24
N TYR A 89 -14.51 -4.04 -5.33
CA TYR A 89 -15.34 -3.02 -5.98
C TYR A 89 -15.43 -3.20 -7.50
N THR A 90 -16.51 -2.70 -8.10
CA THR A 90 -16.67 -2.68 -9.56
C THR A 90 -15.80 -1.57 -10.18
N PRO A 91 -14.89 -1.87 -11.12
CA PRO A 91 -14.09 -0.85 -11.79
C PRO A 91 -14.96 0.21 -12.47
N GLY A 92 -14.64 1.49 -12.28
CA GLY A 92 -15.39 2.61 -12.86
C GLY A 92 -16.64 3.02 -12.09
N ASP A 93 -17.10 2.22 -11.11
CA ASP A 93 -18.21 2.58 -10.21
C ASP A 93 -17.66 3.14 -8.89
N MET A 94 -17.68 4.47 -8.75
CA MET A 94 -17.21 5.17 -7.56
C MET A 94 -18.03 4.82 -6.31
N ASP A 95 -19.32 4.57 -6.43
CA ASP A 95 -20.15 4.24 -5.28
C ASP A 95 -19.92 2.80 -4.82
N SER A 96 -19.63 1.88 -5.74
CA SER A 96 -19.11 0.56 -5.37
C SER A 96 -17.81 0.66 -4.59
N MET A 97 -16.88 1.52 -5.00
CA MET A 97 -15.61 1.72 -4.30
C MET A 97 -15.81 2.32 -2.91
N LYS A 98 -16.67 3.34 -2.76
CA LYS A 98 -17.03 3.91 -1.45
C LYS A 98 -17.64 2.87 -0.52
N ARG A 99 -18.58 2.04 -1.02
CA ARG A 99 -19.19 0.98 -0.22
C ARG A 99 -18.16 -0.06 0.23
N ALA A 100 -17.26 -0.48 -0.66
CA ALA A 100 -16.17 -1.37 -0.33
C ALA A 100 -15.24 -0.78 0.75
N MET A 101 -14.93 0.51 0.64
CA MET A 101 -14.11 1.22 1.63
C MET A 101 -14.81 1.26 3.00
N ILE A 102 -16.12 1.54 3.04
CA ILE A 102 -16.87 1.53 4.31
C ILE A 102 -16.82 0.15 4.95
N ARG A 103 -17.01 -0.92 4.19
CA ARG A 103 -16.95 -2.30 4.71
C ARG A 103 -15.56 -2.65 5.23
N VAL A 104 -14.51 -2.26 4.51
CA VAL A 104 -13.13 -2.59 4.91
C VAL A 104 -12.71 -1.83 6.17
N LEU A 105 -13.22 -0.61 6.37
CA LEU A 105 -12.92 0.23 7.51
C LEU A 105 -13.83 -0.04 8.73
N ALA A 106 -15.01 -0.62 8.54
CA ALA A 106 -15.98 -0.84 9.61
C ALA A 106 -15.42 -1.58 10.84
N PRO A 107 -14.56 -2.61 10.72
CA PRO A 107 -13.96 -3.29 11.88
C PRO A 107 -13.05 -2.39 12.73
N PHE A 108 -12.60 -1.27 12.17
CA PHE A 108 -11.64 -0.36 12.77
C PHE A 108 -12.26 1.00 13.12
N ALA A 109 -13.56 1.18 12.86
CA ALA A 109 -14.27 2.37 13.28
C ALA A 109 -14.29 2.43 14.81
N PRO A 110 -14.11 3.60 15.43
CA PRO A 110 -14.20 3.73 16.88
C PRO A 110 -15.59 3.28 17.33
N VAL A 111 -15.64 2.31 18.23
CA VAL A 111 -16.89 1.91 18.91
C VAL A 111 -17.35 3.14 19.68
N ARG A 112 -18.51 3.71 19.31
CA ARG A 112 -19.15 4.75 20.11
C ARG A 112 -19.49 4.12 21.47
N GLN A 113 -18.70 4.41 22.49
CA GLN A 113 -19.03 4.15 23.89
C GLN A 113 -20.06 5.16 24.38
#